data_AF-A0A6J0BYV1-F1
#
_entry.id   AF-A0A6J0BYV1-F1
#
_cell.length_a   1.000
_cell.length_b   1.000
_cell.length_c   1.000
_cell.angle_alpha   90.00
_cell.angle_beta   90.00
_cell.angle_gamma   90.00
#
_symmetry.space_group_name_H-M   'P 1'
#
loop_
_entity.id
_entity.type
_entity.pdbx_description
1 polymer ?
#
loop_
_entity_poly.entity_id
_entity_poly.type
_entity_poly.pdbx_seq_one_letter_code
_entity_poly.pdbx_strand_id
1 'polypeptide(L)' 'MAQRTKVIELYKTLLHLGKDYPKGYTYFRTNLKKIFTKNKDENDPQKIEKMLEHGQYVIKELEALYMLRKYRTLKKRYYS' A
#
# COMPACT_ATOMS: atom_id res chain seq x y z
N MET A 1 19.48 -8.64 8.88
CA MET A 1 19.46 -7.34 8.17
C MET A 1 18.52 -7.29 6.97
N ALA A 2 18.35 -8.39 6.20
CA ALA A 2 17.47 -8.41 5.01
C ALA A 2 16.01 -7.98 5.27
N GLN A 3 15.40 -8.41 6.38
CA GLN A 3 13.99 -8.10 6.69
C GLN A 3 13.75 -6.60 6.91
N ARG A 4 14.66 -5.88 7.58
CA ARG A 4 14.54 -4.43 7.78
C ARG A 4 14.51 -3.67 6.45
N THR A 5 15.35 -4.07 5.50
CA THR A 5 15.37 -3.48 4.16
C THR A 5 14.05 -3.71 3.43
N LYS A 6 13.53 -4.94 3.44
CA LYS A 6 12.21 -5.27 2.86
C LYS A 6 11.08 -4.41 3.45
N VAL A 7 11.07 -4.20 4.76
CA VAL A 7 10.06 -3.36 5.44
C VAL A 7 10.15 -1.89 4.99
N ILE A 8 11.36 -1.34 4.90
CA ILE A 8 11.58 0.04 4.45
C ILE A 8 11.15 0.22 3.00
N GLU A 9 11.48 -0.74 2.14
CA GLU A 9 11.07 -0.74 0.75
C GLU A 9 9.55 -0.79 0.61
N LEU A 10 8.90 -1.73 1.31
CA LEU A 10 7.44 -1.83 1.35
C LEU A 10 6.79 -0.51 1.77
N TYR A 11 7.30 0.14 2.81
CA TYR A 11 6.77 1.43 3.27
C TYR A 11 6.86 2.52 2.20
N LYS A 12 8.00 2.62 1.49
CA LYS A 12 8.20 3.59 0.41
C LYS A 12 7.28 3.29 -0.78
N THR A 13 7.14 2.02 -1.16
CA THR A 13 6.28 1.59 -2.25
C THR A 13 4.81 1.90 -1.96
N LEU A 14 4.34 1.59 -0.75
CA LEU A 14 2.97 1.93 -0.33
C LEU A 14 2.73 3.44 -0.29
N LEU A 15 3.70 4.25 0.16
CA LEU A 15 3.58 5.72 0.10
C LEU A 15 3.47 6.22 -1.35
N HIS A 16 4.22 5.64 -2.28
CA HIS A 16 4.15 6.01 -3.69
C HIS A 16 2.77 5.66 -4.27
N LEU A 17 2.31 4.43 -4.09
CA LEU A 17 1.02 3.94 -4.57
C LEU A 17 -0.17 4.56 -3.83
N GLY A 18 0.03 5.12 -2.64
CA GLY A 18 -1.03 5.79 -1.88
C GLY A 18 -1.36 7.20 -2.35
N LYS A 19 -0.62 7.78 -3.32
CA LYS A 19 -0.80 9.18 -3.76
C LYS A 19 -2.18 9.44 -4.37
N ASP A 20 -2.66 8.52 -5.20
CA ASP A 20 -3.98 8.66 -5.84
C ASP A 20 -5.08 7.91 -5.08
N TYR A 21 -4.88 7.63 -3.79
CA TYR A 21 -5.89 6.96 -3.00
C TYR A 21 -7.19 7.79 -2.95
N PRO A 22 -8.38 7.19 -3.10
CA PRO A 22 -9.64 7.95 -3.26
C PRO A 22 -9.97 8.91 -2.12
N LYS A 23 -9.54 8.61 -0.89
CA LYS A 23 -9.74 9.48 0.29
C LYS A 23 -8.64 10.53 0.46
N GLY A 24 -7.70 10.63 -0.48
CA GLY A 24 -6.57 11.53 -0.47
C GLY A 24 -5.30 10.96 0.14
N TYR A 25 -4.15 11.50 -0.28
CA TYR A 25 -2.82 11.06 0.13
C TYR A 25 -2.56 11.25 1.63
N THR A 26 -3.03 12.36 2.23
CA THR A 26 -2.85 12.65 3.66
C THR A 26 -3.53 11.61 4.55
N TYR A 27 -4.75 11.19 4.18
CA TYR A 27 -5.49 10.12 4.84
C TYR A 27 -4.72 8.80 4.76
N PHE A 28 -4.27 8.43 3.56
CA PHE A 28 -3.53 7.19 3.36
C PHE A 28 -2.21 7.17 4.14
N ARG A 29 -1.40 8.24 4.01
CA ARG A 29 -0.11 8.38 4.69
C ARG A 29 -0.23 8.30 6.21
N THR A 30 -1.23 8.96 6.78
CA THR A 30 -1.45 8.96 8.24
C THR A 30 -1.79 7.56 8.75
N ASN A 31 -2.68 6.85 8.03
CA ASN A 31 -3.04 5.48 8.39
C ASN A 31 -1.88 4.50 8.21
N LEU A 32 -1.13 4.62 7.11
CA LEU A 32 0.06 3.81 6.87
C LEU A 32 1.08 3.99 8.00
N LYS A 33 1.42 5.24 8.33
CA LYS A 33 2.35 5.55 9.42
C LYS A 33 1.86 4.98 10.75
N LYS A 34 0.56 5.09 11.05
CA LYS A 34 -0.04 4.54 12.28
C LYS A 34 0.15 3.02 12.38
N ILE A 35 -0.08 2.29 11.29
CA ILE A 35 0.07 0.82 11.27
C ILE A 35 1.54 0.40 11.45
N PHE A 36 2.46 1.03 10.72
CA PHE A 36 3.89 0.71 10.86
C PHE A 36 4.42 1.08 12.25
N THR A 37 3.94 2.19 12.83
CA THR A 37 4.32 2.61 14.18
C THR A 37 3.78 1.64 15.24
N LYS A 38 2.56 1.11 15.06
CA LYS A 38 1.95 0.14 15.98
C LYS A 38 2.76 -1.18 16.07
N ASN A 39 3.38 -1.60 14.97
CA ASN A 39 4.14 -2.85 14.90
C ASN A 39 5.66 -2.64 14.99
N LYS A 40 6.13 -1.47 15.41
CA LYS A 40 7.57 -1.11 15.40
C LYS A 40 8.45 -1.98 16.31
N ASP A 41 7.85 -2.51 17.39
CA ASP A 41 8.55 -3.28 18.43
C ASP A 41 8.42 -4.80 18.20
N GLU A 42 7.88 -5.22 17.04
CA GLU A 42 7.78 -6.62 16.67
C GLU A 42 9.16 -7.18 16.29
N ASN A 43 9.56 -8.25 16.97
CA ASN A 43 10.88 -8.87 16.79
C ASN A 43 10.79 -10.32 16.29
N ASP A 44 9.59 -10.91 16.23
CA ASP A 44 9.40 -12.26 15.70
C ASP A 44 9.58 -12.29 14.16
N PRO A 45 10.62 -12.98 13.63
CA PRO A 45 10.87 -13.04 12.20
C PRO A 45 9.71 -13.62 11.39
N GLN A 46 8.97 -14.59 11.94
CA GLN A 46 7.86 -15.23 11.22
C GLN A 46 6.69 -14.27 11.08
N LYS A 47 6.41 -13.51 12.15
CA LYS A 47 5.35 -12.51 12.16
C LYS A 47 5.67 -11.34 11.23
N ILE A 48 6.94 -10.92 11.18
CA ILE A 48 7.40 -9.89 10.24
C ILE A 48 7.21 -10.37 8.79
N GLU A 49 7.56 -11.61 8.47
CA GLU A 49 7.36 -12.17 7.12
C GLU A 49 5.87 -12.15 6.72
N LYS A 50 4.98 -12.58 7.62
CA LYS A 50 3.52 -12.52 7.40
C LYS A 50 3.01 -11.10 7.18
N MET A 51 3.51 -10.12 7.95
CA MET A 51 3.14 -8.72 7.76
C MET A 51 3.64 -8.16 6.42
N LEU A 52 4.83 -8.57 5.97
CA LEU A 52 5.37 -8.22 4.66
C LEU A 52 4.52 -8.80 3.53
N GLU A 53 4.11 -10.07 3.62
CA GLU A 53 3.21 -10.72 2.67
C GLU A 53 1.86 -9.99 2.60
N HIS A 54 1.30 -9.62 3.75
CA HIS A 54 0.08 -8.82 3.80
C HIS A 54 0.25 -7.46 3.12
N GLY A 55 1.39 -6.79 3.35
CA GLY A 55 1.73 -5.55 2.65
C GLY A 55 1.81 -5.70 1.13
N GLN A 56 2.36 -6.80 0.64
CA GLN A 56 2.37 -7.10 -0.80
C GLN A 56 0.96 -7.34 -1.37
N TYR A 57 0.07 -7.94 -0.59
CA TYR A 57 -1.32 -8.07 -0.98
C TYR A 57 -2.00 -6.70 -1.16
N VAL A 58 -1.79 -5.78 -0.20
CA VAL A 58 -2.31 -4.40 -0.27
C VAL A 58 -1.79 -3.65 -1.50
N ILE A 59 -0.54 -3.87 -1.90
CA ILE A 59 0.00 -3.30 -3.16
C ILE A 59 -0.86 -3.72 -4.36
N LYS A 60 -1.18 -5.02 -4.48
CA LYS A 60 -2.00 -5.54 -5.59
C LYS A 60 -3.42 -4.95 -5.57
N GLU A 61 -4.00 -4.76 -4.38
CA GLU A 61 -5.31 -4.11 -4.25
C GLU A 61 -5.27 -2.66 -4.73
N LEU A 62 -4.21 -1.91 -4.39
CA LEU A 62 -4.02 -0.55 -4.87
C LEU A 62 -3.89 -0.53 -6.39
N GLU A 63 -3.07 -1.39 -6.98
CA GLU A 63 -2.91 -1.53 -8.42
C GLU A 63 -4.25 -1.85 -9.12
N ALA A 64 -5.05 -2.76 -8.56
CA ALA A 64 -6.37 -3.08 -9.09
C ALA A 64 -7.30 -1.85 -9.06
N LEU A 65 -7.24 -1.05 -7.98
CA LEU A 65 -8.00 0.19 -7.87
C LEU A 65 -7.56 1.22 -8.93
N TYR A 66 -6.26 1.33 -9.19
CA TYR A 66 -5.73 2.16 -10.29
C TYR A 66 -6.29 1.73 -11.65
N MET A 67 -6.26 0.42 -11.95
CA MET A 67 -6.78 -0.13 -13.20
C MET A 67 -8.29 0.11 -13.34
N LEU A 68 -9.05 -0.08 -12.26
CA LEU A 68 -10.49 0.18 -12.24
C LEU A 68 -10.80 1.64 -12.52
N ARG A 69 -10.05 2.58 -11.92
CA ARG A 69 -10.20 4.02 -12.19
C ARG A 69 -9.94 4.31 -13.67
N LYS A 70 -8.86 3.77 -14.24
CA LYS A 70 -8.52 3.93 -15.67
C LYS A 70 -9.65 3.41 -16.56
N TYR A 71 -10.15 2.20 -16.28
CA TYR A 71 -11.26 1.61 -17.02
C TYR A 71 -12.52 2.48 -16.98
N ARG A 72 -12.92 2.96 -15.79
CA ARG A 72 -14.09 3.84 -15.63
C ARG A 72 -13.96 5.12 -16.45
N THR A 73 -12.78 5.74 -16.46
CA THR A 73 -12.51 6.94 -17.27
C THR A 73 -12.61 6.67 -18.77
N LEU A 74 -12.02 5.57 -19.25
CA LEU A 74 -12.11 5.18 -20.66
C LEU A 74 -13.55 4.87 -21.06
N LYS A 75 -14.27 4.07 -20.27
CA LYS A 75 -15.67 3.73 -20.53
C LYS A 75 -16.53 5.00 -20.66
N LYS A 76 -16.36 5.96 -19.73
CA LYS A 76 -17.06 7.25 -19.78
C LYS A 76 -16.71 8.09 -21.00
N ARG A 77 -15.52 7.95 -21.60
CA ARG A 77 -15.13 8.74 -22.77
C ARG A 77 -15.66 8.17 -24.09
N TYR A 78 -15.67 6.85 -24.22
CA TYR A 78 -16.00 6.17 -25.48
C TYR A 78 -17.45 5.73 -25.60
N TYR A 79 -18.16 5.59 -24.47
CA TYR A 79 -19.54 5.06 -24.42
C TYR A 79 -20.52 6.01 -23.72
N SER A 80 -20.17 7.30 -23.59
CA SER A 80 -21.08 8.36 -23.15
C SER A 80 -21.80 8.99 -24.32
#